data_AF-A0A520APG8-F1
#
_entry.id   AF-A0A520APG8-F1
#
_cell.length_a   1.000
_cell.length_b   1.000
_cell.length_c   1.000
_cell.angle_alpha   90.00
_cell.angle_beta   90.00
_cell.angle_gamma   90.00
#
_symmetry.space_group_name_H-M   'P 1'
#
loop_
_entity.id
_entity.type
_entity.pdbx_description
1 polymer ?
#
loop_
_entity_poly.entity_id
_entity_poly.type
_entity_poly.pdbx_seq_one_letter_code
_entity_poly.pdbx_strand_id
1 'polypeptide(L)' 'MQEKNDSRIRKVKSVLVTLPKPETEKSPYYDLAKKHNLKVDFRSFIHVE' A
#
# COMPACT_ATOMS: atom_id res chain seq x y z
N MET A 1 16.14 -29.88 0.49
CA MET A 1 14.79 -29.58 0.99
C MET A 1 14.50 -28.14 0.59
N GLN A 2 13.62 -27.91 -0.39
CA GLN A 2 13.24 -26.54 -0.80
C GLN A 2 12.02 -26.11 0.01
N GLU A 3 12.20 -25.13 0.88
CA GLU A 3 11.11 -24.48 1.62
C GLU A 3 10.13 -23.84 0.63
N LYS A 4 8.88 -24.32 0.67
CA LYS A 4 7.78 -23.74 -0.09
C LYS A 4 7.55 -22.31 0.41
N ASN A 5 7.96 -21.33 -0.40
CA ASN A 5 7.65 -19.91 -0.20
C ASN A 5 6.13 -19.66 -0.36
N ASP A 6 5.37 -19.97 0.68
CA ASP A 6 3.94 -19.64 0.82
C ASP A 6 3.71 -18.16 1.22
N SER A 7 4.78 -17.36 1.21
CA SER A 7 4.75 -15.91 1.49
C SER A 7 3.82 -15.12 0.56
N ARG A 8 3.46 -15.67 -0.60
CA ARG A 8 2.59 -15.04 -1.60
C ARG A 8 1.10 -14.99 -1.21
N ILE A 9 0.64 -15.81 -0.27
CA ILE A 9 -0.78 -15.90 0.13
C ILE A 9 -1.03 -15.23 1.50
N ARG A 10 -0.11 -14.38 1.97
CA ARG A 10 -0.33 -13.63 3.21
C ARG A 10 -1.30 -12.48 2.94
N LYS A 11 -2.41 -12.47 3.68
CA LYS A 11 -3.37 -11.35 3.68
C LYS A 11 -2.64 -10.07 4.08
N VAL A 12 -2.56 -9.14 3.13
CA VAL A 12 -2.02 -7.81 3.36
C VAL A 12 -2.99 -7.05 4.28
N LYS A 13 -2.47 -6.34 5.27
CA LYS A 13 -3.26 -5.54 6.23
C LYS A 13 -3.09 -4.03 6.00
N SER A 14 -1.91 -3.63 5.54
CA SER A 14 -1.57 -2.24 5.26
C SER A 14 -0.62 -2.13 4.06
N VAL A 15 -0.68 -1.00 3.36
CA VAL A 15 0.12 -0.64 2.19
C VAL A 15 0.70 0.76 2.44
N LEU A 16 2.02 0.89 2.35
CA LEU A 16 2.70 2.19 2.40
C LEU A 16 2.95 2.66 0.96
N VAL A 17 2.40 3.81 0.60
CA VAL A 17 2.60 4.48 -0.68
C VAL A 17 3.54 5.65 -0.46
N THR A 18 4.69 5.64 -1.13
CA THR A 18 5.74 6.64 -0.91
C THR A 18 5.59 7.90 -1.78
N LEU A 19 4.45 8.01 -2.46
CA LEU A 19 4.10 9.12 -3.34
C LEU A 19 3.43 10.24 -2.55
N PRO A 20 3.43 11.49 -3.07
CA PRO A 20 2.62 12.56 -2.50
C PRO A 20 1.17 12.11 -2.39
N LYS A 21 0.51 12.57 -1.31
CA LYS A 21 -0.91 12.27 -1.12
C LYS A 21 -1.68 12.80 -2.33
N PRO A 22 -2.44 11.95 -3.04
CA PRO A 22 -3.23 12.39 -4.17
C PRO A 22 -4.22 13.47 -3.72
N GLU A 23 -4.26 14.59 -4.44
CA GLU A 23 -5.13 15.73 -4.14
C GLU A 23 -6.62 15.41 -4.32
N THR A 24 -6.94 14.37 -5.09
CA THR A 24 -8.30 13.96 -5.43
C THR A 24 -8.67 12.64 -4.74
N GLU A 25 -9.91 12.55 -4.23
CA GLU A 25 -10.46 11.32 -3.65
C GLU A 25 -10.55 10.15 -4.64
N LYS A 26 -10.46 10.41 -5.96
CA LYS A 26 -10.42 9.40 -7.03
C LYS A 26 -9.04 8.77 -7.22
N SER A 27 -8.35 8.44 -6.12
CA SER A 27 -7.09 7.72 -6.24
C SER A 27 -7.34 6.21 -6.22
N PRO A 28 -6.73 5.41 -7.13
CA PRO A 28 -6.93 3.96 -7.19
C PRO A 28 -6.56 3.25 -5.88
N TYR A 29 -5.70 3.87 -5.07
CA TYR A 29 -5.33 3.40 -3.74
C TYR A 29 -6.48 3.48 -2.72
N TYR A 30 -7.30 4.54 -2.76
CA TYR A 30 -8.43 4.67 -1.84
C TYR A 30 -9.54 3.67 -2.19
N ASP A 31 -9.77 3.43 -3.49
CA ASP A 31 -10.75 2.45 -3.93
C ASP A 31 -10.32 1.02 -3.53
N LEU A 32 -9.03 0.70 -3.71
CA LEU A 32 -8.41 -0.54 -3.25
C LEU A 32 -8.50 -0.70 -1.72
N ALA A 33 -8.20 0.37 -0.97
CA ALA A 33 -8.30 0.41 0.48
C ALA A 33 -9.71 0.10 0.95
N LYS A 34 -10.71 0.73 0.34
CA LYS A 34 -12.12 0.57 0.69
C LYS A 34 -12.62 -0.83 0.33
N LYS A 35 -12.30 -1.32 -0.86
CA LYS A 35 -12.74 -2.63 -1.38
C LYS A 35 -12.18 -3.81 -0.58
N HIS A 36 -10.92 -3.72 -0.16
CA HIS A 36 -10.23 -4.79 0.56
C HIS A 36 -10.03 -4.52 2.06
N ASN A 37 -10.59 -3.41 2.56
CA ASN A 37 -10.43 -2.94 3.95
C ASN A 37 -8.97 -2.83 4.40
N LEU A 38 -8.11 -2.35 3.49
CA LEU A 38 -6.67 -2.20 3.70
C LEU A 38 -6.36 -0.80 4.24
N LYS A 39 -5.38 -0.68 5.15
CA LYS A 39 -4.85 0.63 5.55
C LYS A 39 -3.86 1.12 4.51
N VAL A 40 -4.08 2.32 3.95
CA VAL A 40 -3.14 2.93 3.00
C VAL A 40 -2.51 4.17 3.64
N ASP A 41 -1.21 4.11 3.87
CA ASP A 41 -0.43 5.21 4.42
C ASP A 41 0.33 5.89 3.28
N PHE A 42 0.17 7.20 3.12
CA PHE A 42 0.93 7.99 2.16
C PHE A 42 2.08 8.68 2.89
N ARG A 43 3.32 8.38 2.51
CA ARG A 43 4.53 8.98 3.09
C ARG A 43 5.38 9.57 2.00
N SER A 44 5.46 10.89 1.92
CA SER A 44 6.38 11.54 1.00
C SER A 44 7.80 11.05 1.28
N PHE A 45 8.55 10.72 0.22
CA PHE A 45 9.99 10.63 0.34
C PHE A 45 10.49 12.00 0.80
N ILE A 46 11.17 12.01 1.94
CA ILE A 46 11.92 13.17 2.42
C ILE A 46 12.79 13.68 1.27
N HIS A 47 12.45 14.86 0.77
CA HIS A 47 13.30 15.61 -0.15
C HIS A 47 14.45 16.12 0.69
N VAL A 48 15.60 15.47 0.59
CA VAL A 48 16.84 15.98 1.16
C VAL A 48 17.42 16.87 0.06
N GLU A 49 17.25 18.18 0.22
CA GLU A 49 18.00 19.17 -0.56
C GLU A 49 19.39 19.38 0.06
#